data_AF-O82272-F1
#
_entry.id   AF-O82272-F1
#
_cell.length_a   1.000
_cell.length_b   1.000
_cell.length_c   1.000
_cell.angle_alpha   90.00
_cell.angle_beta   90.00
_cell.angle_gamma   90.00
#
_symmetry.space_group_name_H-M   'P 1'
#
loop_
_entity.id
_entity.type
_entity.pdbx_description
1 polymer ?
#
loop_
_entity_poly.entity_id
_entity_poly.type
_entity_poly.pdbx_seq_one_letter_code
_entity_poly.pdbx_strand_id
1 'polypeptide(L)'
;MGLCFQLNLASLSLILFSSFPGLLAQSQQHFLGQNNTSLLSGGRCNLARGKWVYDSSYPLYSAFSCPFIDSEFNCQKAGRPDTNYQHFRWQPFSCPLPRFDGANFMRRMRGKKIMMVGDSLSLNMFESLACLLHASLPNAKYSLRRSQPLTSLTFQVLIFLYNI
;
A
#
# COMPACT_ATOMS: atom_id res chain seq x y z
N MET A 1 3.23 3.17 7.86
CA MET A 1 2.26 3.69 8.86
C MET A 1 0.87 3.17 8.50
N GLY A 2 0.54 1.98 8.97
CA GLY A 2 -0.80 1.39 8.94
C GLY A 2 -0.91 0.60 10.22
N LEU A 3 -1.28 1.29 11.29
CA LEU A 3 -1.33 0.74 12.64
C LEU A 3 -2.30 -0.46 12.64
N CYS A 4 -1.77 -1.69 12.65
CA CYS A 4 -2.55 -2.85 13.11
C CYS A 4 -2.94 -2.71 14.58
N PHE A 5 -2.34 -1.76 15.29
CA PHE A 5 -2.78 -1.32 16.61
C PHE A 5 -4.13 -0.61 16.51
N GLN A 6 -5.22 -1.37 16.71
CA GLN A 6 -6.19 -0.87 17.68
C GLN A 6 -5.45 -0.86 19.03
N LEU A 7 -4.80 0.27 19.36
CA LEU A 7 -4.53 0.53 20.76
C LEU A 7 -5.91 0.54 21.41
N ASN A 8 -6.18 -0.46 22.24
CA ASN A 8 -7.35 -0.48 23.08
C ASN A 8 -7.23 0.72 24.02
N LEU A 9 -7.85 1.85 23.66
CA LEU A 9 -7.71 3.15 24.34
C LEU A 9 -8.18 3.10 25.80
N ALA A 10 -8.84 2.02 26.22
CA ALA A 10 -9.28 1.81 27.59
C ALA A 10 -8.12 1.67 28.61
N SER A 11 -6.90 1.31 28.19
CA SER A 11 -5.75 1.18 29.10
C SER A 11 -4.82 2.41 29.14
N LEU A 12 -4.95 3.33 28.18
CA LEU A 12 -4.12 4.55 28.08
C LEU A 12 -4.83 5.82 28.62
N SER A 13 -6.15 5.75 28.87
CA SER A 13 -6.91 6.87 29.43
C SER A 13 -6.57 7.19 30.89
N LEU A 14 -5.98 6.25 31.64
CA LEU A 14 -5.65 6.47 33.05
C LEU A 14 -4.36 7.29 33.27
N ILE A 15 -3.52 7.47 32.25
CA ILE A 15 -2.19 8.11 32.39
C ILE A 15 -2.18 9.56 31.88
N LEU A 16 -3.15 9.98 31.06
CA LEU A 16 -3.11 11.30 30.40
C LEU A 16 -3.97 12.39 31.05
N PHE A 17 -4.86 12.07 31.99
CA PHE A 17 -5.75 13.06 32.60
C PHE A 17 -5.12 13.88 33.75
N SER A 18 -3.96 13.49 34.28
CA SER A 18 -3.34 14.19 35.42
C SER A 18 -2.26 15.21 35.06
N SER A 19 -1.84 15.32 33.79
CA SER A 19 -0.58 16.02 33.48
C SER A 19 -0.67 17.29 32.63
N PHE A 20 -1.76 17.55 31.89
CA PHE A 20 -1.78 18.73 30.99
C PHE A 20 -3.18 19.33 30.79
N PRO A 21 -3.69 20.15 31.73
CA PRO A 21 -4.82 21.03 31.47
C PRO A 21 -4.30 22.33 30.84
N GLY A 22 -4.35 22.42 29.51
CA GLY A 22 -4.27 23.70 28.82
C GLY A 22 -3.23 23.77 27.71
N LEU A 23 -3.67 23.54 26.48
CA LEU A 23 -3.21 24.30 25.32
C LEU A 23 -4.26 24.18 24.20
N LEU A 24 -5.25 25.06 24.21
CA LEU A 24 -6.05 25.37 23.02
C LEU A 24 -5.74 26.82 22.64
N ALA A 25 -5.06 27.03 21.51
CA ALA A 25 -5.25 28.21 20.67
C ALA A 25 -4.65 27.95 19.28
N GLN A 26 -5.48 28.23 18.27
CA GLN A 26 -5.34 27.87 16.86
C GLN A 26 -4.20 28.60 16.13
N SER A 27 -3.55 27.93 15.16
CA SER A 27 -2.75 28.61 14.13
C SER A 27 -3.64 28.99 12.94
N GLN A 28 -3.71 30.28 12.62
CA GLN A 28 -4.30 30.79 11.37
C GLN A 28 -3.34 30.50 10.20
N GLN A 29 -3.73 29.62 9.27
CA GLN A 29 -3.09 29.56 7.95
C GLN A 29 -3.87 30.46 6.98
N HIS A 30 -3.34 31.66 6.73
CA HIS A 30 -3.69 32.45 5.55
C HIS A 30 -3.19 31.70 4.30
N PHE A 31 -4.08 30.96 3.63
CA PHE A 31 -3.83 30.46 2.28
C PHE A 31 -4.36 31.50 1.29
N LEU A 32 -3.44 32.26 0.68
CA LEU A 32 -3.77 33.13 -0.44
C LEU A 32 -4.22 32.26 -1.62
N GLY A 33 -5.41 32.57 -2.14
CA GLY A 33 -6.02 31.90 -3.27
C GLY A 33 -5.11 31.91 -4.49
N GLN A 34 -4.97 30.75 -5.13
CA GLN A 34 -4.40 30.66 -6.47
C GLN A 34 -5.53 30.58 -7.50
N ASN A 35 -5.50 31.55 -8.40
CA ASN A 35 -6.39 31.72 -9.53
C ASN A 35 -6.38 30.52 -10.48
N ASN A 36 -7.56 30.20 -11.01
CA ASN A 36 -7.77 29.28 -12.11
C ASN A 36 -7.13 29.80 -13.40
N THR A 37 -5.94 29.31 -13.75
CA THR A 37 -5.42 29.31 -15.13
C THR A 37 -4.28 28.30 -15.27
N SER A 38 -4.59 27.10 -15.77
CA SER A 38 -3.88 26.40 -16.85
C SER A 38 -4.34 24.93 -16.92
N LEU A 39 -5.52 24.72 -17.50
CA LEU A 39 -5.85 23.44 -18.12
C LEU A 39 -4.93 23.33 -19.34
N LEU A 40 -4.10 22.27 -19.41
CA LEU A 40 -3.18 21.94 -20.51
C LEU A 40 -1.89 22.78 -20.59
N SER A 41 -0.98 22.54 -19.64
CA SER A 41 0.45 22.79 -19.83
C SER A 41 1.22 21.53 -19.43
N GLY A 42 2.28 21.17 -20.16
CA GLY A 42 3.08 19.95 -20.02
C GLY A 42 3.82 19.80 -18.67
N GLY A 43 3.09 19.84 -17.57
CA GLY A 43 3.57 19.61 -16.22
C GLY A 43 3.63 18.11 -15.93
N ARG A 44 4.80 17.65 -15.49
CA ARG A 44 5.02 16.28 -15.01
C ARG A 44 3.94 15.89 -13.98
N CYS A 45 3.33 14.73 -14.18
CA CYS A 45 2.42 14.09 -13.22
C CYS A 45 3.14 13.91 -11.87
N ASN A 46 2.74 14.71 -10.87
CA ASN A 46 3.29 14.63 -9.53
C ASN A 46 2.50 13.60 -8.71
N LEU A 47 3.06 12.40 -8.60
CA LEU A 47 2.45 11.28 -7.87
C LEU A 47 2.44 11.46 -6.34
N ALA A 48 3.26 12.36 -5.80
CA ALA A 48 3.36 12.59 -4.36
C ALA A 48 2.28 13.53 -3.82
N ARG A 49 1.58 14.28 -4.69
CA ARG A 49 0.49 15.21 -4.30
C ARG A 49 -0.87 14.69 -4.75
N GLY A 50 -1.74 14.44 -3.78
CA GLY A 50 -3.04 13.84 -4.01
C GLY A 50 -3.86 13.75 -2.72
N LYS A 51 -4.89 12.91 -2.77
CA LYS A 51 -5.75 12.61 -1.62
C LYS A 51 -6.11 11.13 -1.60
N TRP A 52 -6.43 10.63 -0.42
CA TRP A 52 -7.06 9.33 -0.27
C TRP A 52 -8.55 9.42 -0.66
N VAL A 53 -9.01 8.48 -1.47
CA VAL A 53 -10.40 8.39 -1.92
C VAL A 53 -10.89 6.98 -1.65
N TYR A 54 -12.11 6.86 -1.11
CA TYR A 54 -12.77 5.58 -0.93
C TYR A 54 -13.15 4.97 -2.28
N ASP A 55 -12.88 3.70 -2.47
CA ASP A 55 -13.14 2.93 -3.68
C ASP A 55 -13.62 1.53 -3.29
N SER A 56 -14.88 1.22 -3.63
CA SER A 56 -15.50 -0.06 -3.29
C SER A 56 -14.89 -1.25 -4.04
N SER A 57 -14.12 -1.02 -5.10
CA SER A 57 -13.43 -2.06 -5.88
C SER A 57 -12.07 -2.48 -5.28
N TYR A 58 -11.64 -1.83 -4.21
CA TYR A 58 -10.48 -2.21 -3.39
C TYR A 58 -10.91 -3.17 -2.26
N PRO A 59 -9.98 -3.92 -1.64
CA PRO A 59 -8.54 -3.96 -1.91
C PRO A 59 -8.18 -4.73 -3.19
N LEU A 60 -6.97 -4.51 -3.69
CA LEU A 60 -6.44 -5.23 -4.87
C LEU A 60 -6.04 -6.69 -4.56
N TYR A 61 -5.85 -7.02 -3.28
CA TYR A 61 -5.60 -8.36 -2.79
C TYR A 61 -6.14 -8.49 -1.37
N SER A 62 -6.49 -9.71 -0.95
CA SER A 62 -6.81 -9.98 0.45
C SER A 62 -5.52 -10.31 1.21
N ALA A 63 -5.21 -9.52 2.24
CA ALA A 63 -4.08 -9.79 3.11
C ALA A 63 -4.25 -11.12 3.88
N PHE A 64 -5.49 -11.51 4.15
CA PHE A 64 -5.81 -12.75 4.87
C PHE A 64 -5.44 -14.00 4.07
N SER A 65 -5.67 -14.01 2.76
CA SER A 65 -5.43 -15.17 1.90
C SER A 65 -4.05 -15.21 1.26
N CYS A 66 -3.25 -14.13 1.38
CA CYS A 66 -1.94 -14.09 0.73
C CYS A 66 -0.90 -14.89 1.53
N PRO A 67 -0.18 -15.84 0.90
CA PRO A 67 0.80 -16.70 1.59
C PRO A 67 2.13 -16.00 1.92
N PHE A 68 2.32 -14.76 1.49
CA PHE A 68 3.58 -14.03 1.61
C PHE A 68 3.62 -13.05 2.77
N ILE A 69 2.48 -12.67 3.32
CA ILE A 69 2.40 -11.67 4.38
C ILE A 69 2.76 -12.32 5.71
N ASP A 70 3.78 -11.78 6.35
CA ASP A 70 4.18 -12.21 7.69
C ASP A 70 3.11 -11.77 8.71
N SER A 71 2.97 -12.51 9.81
CA SER A 71 1.86 -12.34 10.77
C SER A 71 1.74 -10.91 11.32
N GLU A 72 2.86 -10.26 11.51
CA GLU A 72 3.06 -8.91 12.03
C GLU A 72 2.42 -7.84 11.14
N PHE A 73 2.24 -8.15 9.84
CA PHE A 73 1.66 -7.25 8.85
C PHE A 73 0.21 -7.61 8.48
N ASN A 74 -0.34 -8.69 9.03
CA ASN A 74 -1.70 -9.16 8.74
C ASN A 74 -2.70 -8.73 9.81
N CYS A 75 -3.19 -7.48 9.72
CA CYS A 75 -4.06 -6.93 10.77
C CYS A 75 -5.39 -7.71 10.96
N GLN A 76 -5.96 -8.25 9.89
CA GLN A 76 -7.20 -9.04 9.98
C GLN A 76 -6.96 -10.34 10.75
N LYS A 77 -5.85 -11.04 10.45
CA LYS A 77 -5.43 -12.23 11.21
C LYS A 77 -5.08 -11.89 12.66
N ALA A 78 -4.60 -10.67 12.92
CA ALA A 78 -4.36 -10.15 14.26
C ALA A 78 -5.64 -9.69 15.01
N GLY A 79 -6.83 -9.88 14.43
CA GLY A 79 -8.11 -9.65 15.10
C GLY A 79 -8.71 -8.26 14.89
N ARG A 80 -8.18 -7.44 13.97
CA ARG A 80 -8.79 -6.14 13.65
C ARG A 80 -10.15 -6.34 12.95
N PRO A 81 -11.26 -5.85 13.52
CA PRO A 81 -12.61 -6.14 13.01
C PRO A 81 -13.05 -5.25 11.84
N ASP A 82 -12.51 -4.03 11.72
CA ASP A 82 -12.87 -3.09 10.66
C ASP A 82 -12.09 -3.37 9.37
N THR A 83 -12.73 -3.24 8.21
CA THR A 83 -12.10 -3.45 6.88
C THR A 83 -12.04 -2.18 6.02
N ASN A 84 -12.73 -1.10 6.42
CA ASN A 84 -12.86 0.14 5.64
C ASN A 84 -11.51 0.76 5.23
N TYR A 85 -10.46 0.58 6.04
CA TYR A 85 -9.11 1.08 5.72
C TYR A 85 -8.53 0.46 4.44
N GLN A 86 -8.99 -0.72 4.03
CA GLN A 86 -8.52 -1.44 2.84
C GLN A 86 -9.11 -0.88 1.54
N HIS A 87 -10.17 -0.07 1.64
CA HIS A 87 -10.92 0.47 0.51
C HIS A 87 -10.44 1.87 0.07
N PHE A 88 -9.32 2.37 0.61
CA PHE A 88 -8.77 3.66 0.21
C PHE A 88 -7.71 3.51 -0.87
N ARG A 89 -7.82 4.32 -1.92
CA ARG A 89 -6.78 4.47 -2.95
C ARG A 89 -6.24 5.89 -2.99
N TRP A 90 -4.96 6.01 -3.32
CA TRP A 90 -4.34 7.29 -3.55
C TRP A 90 -4.73 7.85 -4.94
N GLN A 91 -5.21 9.09 -4.98
CA GLN A 91 -5.59 9.80 -6.20
C GLN A 91 -4.72 11.06 -6.34
N PRO A 92 -3.71 11.06 -7.25
CA PRO A 92 -2.95 12.26 -7.55
C PRO A 92 -3.85 13.36 -8.11
N PHE A 93 -3.52 14.62 -7.83
CA PHE A 93 -4.29 15.78 -8.32
C PHE A 93 -4.04 16.09 -9.80
N SER A 94 -2.82 15.80 -10.27
CA SER A 94 -2.35 16.20 -11.60
C SER A 94 -2.60 15.17 -12.69
N CYS A 95 -3.03 13.95 -12.33
CA CYS A 95 -3.14 12.84 -13.27
C CYS A 95 -3.93 11.68 -12.65
N PRO A 96 -4.66 10.89 -13.48
CA PRO A 96 -5.21 9.62 -13.04
C PRO A 96 -4.08 8.58 -12.87
N LEU A 97 -4.10 7.84 -11.77
CA LEU A 97 -3.22 6.70 -11.57
C LEU A 97 -3.91 5.44 -12.11
N PRO A 98 -3.33 4.71 -13.09
CA PRO A 98 -3.94 3.50 -13.62
C PRO A 98 -4.02 2.41 -12.54
N ARG A 99 -5.03 1.54 -12.65
CA ARG A 99 -5.13 0.34 -11.81
C ARG A 99 -3.92 -0.57 -12.07
N PHE A 100 -3.46 -1.25 -11.03
CA PHE A 100 -2.34 -2.17 -11.16
C PHE A 100 -2.69 -3.34 -12.09
N ASP A 101 -1.83 -3.58 -13.08
CA ASP A 101 -1.91 -4.72 -14.00
C ASP A 101 -0.68 -5.61 -13.77
N GLY A 102 -0.88 -6.70 -13.01
CA GLY A 102 0.20 -7.63 -12.68
C GLY A 102 0.75 -8.37 -13.90
N ALA A 103 -0.06 -8.65 -14.92
CA ALA A 103 0.40 -9.29 -16.15
C ALA A 103 1.33 -8.35 -16.94
N ASN A 104 0.97 -7.07 -17.03
CA ASN A 104 1.80 -6.05 -17.66
C ASN A 104 3.11 -5.82 -16.90
N PHE A 105 3.01 -5.72 -15.57
CA PHE A 105 4.19 -5.62 -14.71
C PHE A 105 5.15 -6.79 -14.93
N MET A 106 4.66 -8.03 -14.86
CA MET A 106 5.49 -9.22 -15.05
C MET A 106 6.11 -9.28 -16.45
N ARG A 107 5.39 -8.86 -17.49
CA ARG A 107 5.93 -8.76 -18.85
C ARG A 107 7.11 -7.79 -18.93
N ARG A 108 7.00 -6.61 -18.30
CA ARG A 108 8.06 -5.58 -18.27
C ARG A 108 9.27 -5.97 -17.40
N MET A 109 9.02 -6.78 -16.38
CA MET A 109 10.02 -7.27 -15.43
C MET A 109 10.65 -8.61 -15.82
N ARG A 110 10.31 -9.15 -17.00
CA ARG A 110 10.91 -10.39 -17.50
C ARG A 110 12.43 -10.28 -17.58
N GLY A 111 13.13 -11.26 -17.03
CA GLY A 111 14.60 -11.32 -17.00
C GLY A 111 15.25 -10.31 -16.05
N LYS A 112 14.45 -9.54 -15.28
CA LYS A 112 14.93 -8.55 -14.32
C LYS A 112 14.64 -9.02 -12.90
N LYS A 113 15.40 -8.48 -11.94
CA LYS A 113 15.22 -8.73 -10.51
C LYS A 113 14.98 -7.39 -9.82
N ILE A 114 14.04 -7.37 -8.87
CA ILE A 114 13.83 -6.24 -7.95
C ILE A 114 14.33 -6.70 -6.60
N MET A 115 15.14 -5.85 -5.96
CA MET A 115 15.59 -6.05 -4.59
C MET A 115 15.17 -4.83 -3.78
N MET A 116 14.46 -5.07 -2.67
CA MET A 116 14.13 -4.04 -1.70
C MET A 116 15.10 -4.18 -0.53
N VAL A 117 15.80 -3.10 -0.20
CA VAL A 117 16.83 -3.07 0.85
C VAL A 117 16.45 -2.01 1.85
N GLY A 118 16.32 -2.40 3.12
CA GLY A 118 15.98 -1.49 4.20
C GLY A 118 15.51 -2.27 5.43
N ASP A 119 14.68 -1.62 6.22
CA ASP A 119 14.13 -2.16 7.46
C ASP A 119 12.80 -2.92 7.22
N SER A 120 12.03 -3.09 8.30
CA SER A 120 10.72 -3.73 8.28
C SER A 120 9.71 -3.05 7.34
N LEU A 121 9.85 -1.76 7.03
CA LEU A 121 9.00 -1.09 6.04
C LEU A 121 9.30 -1.58 4.62
N SER A 122 10.59 -1.80 4.31
CA SER A 122 11.00 -2.34 3.01
C SER A 122 10.53 -3.79 2.84
N LEU A 123 10.58 -4.59 3.91
CA LEU A 123 9.99 -5.93 3.93
C LEU A 123 8.47 -5.89 3.70
N ASN A 124 7.76 -5.00 4.39
CA ASN A 124 6.31 -4.81 4.20
C ASN A 124 5.95 -4.43 2.75
N MET A 125 6.73 -3.55 2.12
CA MET A 125 6.57 -3.19 0.72
C MET A 125 6.79 -4.38 -0.23
N PHE A 126 7.79 -5.22 0.07
CA PHE A 126 8.07 -6.42 -0.71
C PHE A 126 6.90 -7.42 -0.65
N GLU A 127 6.38 -7.66 0.55
CA GLU A 127 5.24 -8.58 0.74
C GLU A 127 3.97 -8.04 0.07
N SER A 128 3.72 -6.74 0.17
CA SER A 128 2.58 -6.11 -0.53
C SER A 128 2.67 -6.30 -2.04
N LEU A 129 3.84 -6.08 -2.64
CA LEU A 129 4.06 -6.33 -4.07
C LEU A 129 3.89 -7.81 -4.43
N ALA A 130 4.41 -8.71 -3.60
CA ALA A 130 4.27 -10.15 -3.80
C ALA A 130 2.79 -10.57 -3.84
N CYS A 131 1.96 -10.04 -2.94
CA CYS A 131 0.54 -10.33 -2.89
C CYS A 131 -0.24 -9.72 -4.05
N LEU A 132 0.09 -8.50 -4.47
CA LEU A 132 -0.48 -7.90 -5.67
C LEU A 132 -0.25 -8.78 -6.91
N LEU A 133 0.97 -9.32 -7.05
CA LEU A 133 1.31 -10.20 -8.17
C LEU A 133 0.58 -11.54 -8.08
N HIS A 134 0.51 -12.16 -6.91
CA HIS A 134 -0.21 -13.42 -6.72
C HIS A 134 -1.71 -13.29 -6.93
N ALA A 135 -2.34 -12.20 -6.46
CA ALA A 135 -3.74 -11.94 -6.72
C ALA A 135 -4.01 -11.66 -8.21
N SER A 136 -3.09 -10.99 -8.90
CA SER A 136 -3.22 -10.70 -10.34
C SER A 136 -2.98 -11.94 -11.22
N LEU A 137 -2.21 -12.92 -10.73
CA LEU A 137 -1.79 -14.12 -11.44
C LEU A 137 -1.97 -15.36 -10.55
N PRO A 138 -3.21 -15.75 -10.20
CA PRO A 138 -3.48 -16.78 -9.21
C PRO A 138 -2.93 -18.16 -9.60
N ASN A 139 -2.81 -18.43 -10.90
CA ASN A 139 -2.30 -19.70 -11.43
C ASN A 139 -0.79 -19.70 -11.68
N ALA A 140 -0.09 -18.59 -11.42
CA ALA A 140 1.36 -18.53 -11.62
C ALA A 140 2.07 -19.37 -10.55
N LYS A 141 2.89 -20.31 -11.00
CA LYS A 141 3.78 -21.04 -10.10
C LYS A 141 4.83 -20.08 -9.53
N TYR A 142 5.18 -20.25 -8.26
CA TYR A 142 6.20 -19.44 -7.62
C TYR A 142 7.08 -20.30 -6.71
N SER A 143 8.29 -19.82 -6.45
CA SER A 143 9.19 -20.37 -5.43
C SER A 143 9.56 -19.27 -4.45
N LEU A 144 9.32 -19.52 -3.17
CA LEU A 144 9.66 -18.63 -2.07
C LEU A 144 10.78 -19.26 -1.25
N ARG A 145 11.86 -18.51 -1.03
CA ARG A 145 12.98 -18.89 -0.17
C ARG A 145 13.18 -17.79 0.85
N ARG A 146 12.94 -18.11 2.13
CA ARG A 146 13.25 -17.24 3.27
C ARG A 146 14.57 -17.72 3.88
N SER A 147 15.59 -16.88 3.85
CA SER A 147 16.90 -17.16 4.44
C SER A 147 17.46 -15.86 4.98
N GLN A 148 17.33 -15.59 6.28
CA GLN A 148 17.79 -14.34 6.87
C GLN A 148 19.28 -14.09 6.52
N PRO A 149 19.63 -12.91 5.97
CA PRO A 149 18.85 -11.66 5.87
C PRO A 149 18.02 -11.48 4.58
N LEU A 150 17.97 -12.48 3.71
CA LEU A 150 17.39 -12.43 2.36
C LEU A 150 16.08 -13.24 2.23
N THR A 151 15.01 -12.57 1.80
CA THR A 151 13.81 -13.23 1.28
C THR A 151 13.79 -13.11 -0.24
N SER A 152 13.62 -14.23 -0.94
CA SER A 152 13.59 -14.31 -2.40
C SER A 152 12.30 -14.97 -2.88
N LEU A 153 11.58 -14.28 -3.76
CA LEU A 153 10.38 -14.78 -4.42
C LEU A 153 10.60 -14.75 -5.93
N THR A 154 10.39 -15.90 -6.57
CA THR A 154 10.48 -16.04 -8.03
C THR A 154 9.16 -16.55 -8.57
N PHE A 155 8.53 -15.80 -9.47
CA PHE A 155 7.38 -16.27 -10.23
C PHE A 155 7.86 -16.95 -11.52
N GLN A 156 7.44 -18.20 -11.71
CA GLN A 156 7.63 -18.97 -12.93
C GLN A 156 6.48 -18.66 -13.88
N VAL A 157 6.61 -17.57 -14.65
CA VAL A 157 5.61 -17.25 -15.67
C VAL A 157 5.84 -18.17 -16.87
N LEU A 158 5.08 -19.26 -16.93
CA LEU A 158 4.90 -20.01 -18.17
C LEU A 158 4.06 -19.13 -19.09
N ILE A 159 4.69 -18.64 -20.15
CA ILE A 159 4.01 -17.89 -21.20
C ILE A 159 3.19 -18.93 -21.97
N PHE A 160 1.90 -19.04 -21.65
CA PHE A 160 0.96 -19.50 -22.67
C PHE A 160 0.95 -18.41 -23.73
N LEU A 161 1.70 -18.63 -24.81
CA LEU A 161 1.55 -17.88 -26.05
C LEU A 161 0.17 -18.23 -26.60
N TYR A 162 -0.89 -17.64 -26.05
CA TYR A 162 -2.13 -17.48 -26.82
C TYR A 162 -1.89 -16.27 -27.72
N ASN A 163 -1.27 -16.53 -28.87
CA ASN A 163 -1.47 -15.68 -30.04
C ASN A 163 -2.98 -15.70 -30.32
N ILE A 164 -3.63 -14.54 -30.26
CA ILE A 164 -4.86 -14.31 -31.01
C ILE A 164 -4.47 -13.93 -32.43
#